data_AF-A0A972YAK0-F1
#
_entry.id   AF-A0A972YAK0-F1
#
_cell.length_a   1.000
_cell.length_b   1.000
_cell.length_c   1.000
_cell.angle_alpha   90.00
_cell.angle_beta   90.00
_cell.angle_gamma   90.00
#
_symmetry.space_group_name_H-M   'P 1'
#
loop_
_entity.id
_entity.type
_entity.pdbx_description
1 polymer ?
#
loop_
_entity_poly.entity_id
_entity_poly.type
_entity_poly.pdbx_seq_one_letter_code
_entity_poly.pdbx_strand_id
1 'polypeptide(L)'
;MINNKINAMLKIITKMKQSILDDIEDIKKAKHENLLNRNDEKQELIDALGREKELLNEELVKEVQAGGNIEDYKEVIENLETELKDLYSLNHKLASIVLPIKEMYKDIVDEISEQNGGKLIDIKV
;
A
#
# COMPACT_ATOMS: atom_id res chain seq x y z
N MET A 1 -11.15 -20.17 -13.09
CA MET A 1 -9.80 -19.68 -12.73
C MET A 1 -9.81 -18.22 -12.31
N ILE A 2 -10.63 -17.37 -12.94
CA ILE A 2 -10.92 -15.97 -12.57
C ILE A 2 -11.18 -15.80 -11.05
N ASN A 3 -12.11 -16.56 -10.46
CA ASN A 3 -12.40 -16.47 -9.02
C ASN A 3 -11.18 -16.72 -8.12
N ASN A 4 -10.28 -17.63 -8.51
CA ASN A 4 -9.06 -17.89 -7.75
C ASN A 4 -8.11 -16.70 -7.79
N LYS A 5 -8.02 -16.03 -8.95
CA LYS A 5 -7.22 -14.82 -9.16
C LYS A 5 -7.75 -13.66 -8.36
N ILE A 6 -9.06 -13.41 -8.41
CA ILE A 6 -9.68 -12.36 -7.61
C ILE A 6 -9.51 -12.65 -6.11
N ASN A 7 -9.71 -13.89 -5.66
CA ASN A 7 -9.48 -14.27 -4.25
C ASN A 7 -8.01 -14.09 -3.81
N ALA A 8 -7.05 -14.31 -4.70
CA ALA A 8 -5.64 -14.04 -4.40
C ALA A 8 -5.39 -12.53 -4.24
N MET A 9 -5.93 -11.70 -5.14
CA MET A 9 -5.85 -10.24 -5.03
C MET A 9 -6.50 -9.72 -3.74
N LEU A 10 -7.69 -10.23 -3.39
CA LEU A 10 -8.37 -9.86 -2.14
C LEU A 10 -7.52 -10.17 -0.91
N LYS A 11 -6.86 -11.33 -0.85
CA LYS A 11 -5.94 -11.69 0.25
C LYS A 11 -4.74 -10.73 0.33
N ILE A 12 -4.19 -10.33 -0.82
CA ILE A 12 -3.09 -9.35 -0.88
C ILE A 12 -3.56 -7.99 -0.35
N ILE A 13 -4.74 -7.54 -0.79
CA ILE A 13 -5.35 -6.29 -0.34
C ILE A 13 -5.59 -6.30 1.17
N THR A 14 -6.12 -7.39 1.74
CA THR A 14 -6.31 -7.51 3.19
C THR A 14 -4.99 -7.39 3.95
N LYS A 15 -3.93 -8.05 3.49
CA LYS A 15 -2.59 -7.95 4.10
C LYS A 15 -2.04 -6.52 4.02
N MET A 16 -2.21 -5.87 2.87
CA MET A 16 -1.79 -4.48 2.68
C MET A 16 -2.52 -3.53 3.63
N LYS A 17 -3.85 -3.68 3.75
CA LYS A 17 -4.66 -2.89 4.68
C LYS A 17 -4.18 -3.08 6.13
N GLN A 18 -3.90 -4.31 6.54
CA GLN A 18 -3.38 -4.58 7.88
C GLN A 18 -2.01 -3.93 8.09
N SER A 19 -1.07 -4.07 7.14
CA SER A 19 0.24 -3.43 7.25
C SER A 19 0.15 -1.91 7.38
N ILE A 20 -0.78 -1.26 6.67
CA ILE A 20 -1.00 0.19 6.78
C ILE A 20 -1.58 0.55 8.16
N LEU A 21 -2.50 -0.25 8.70
CA LEU A 21 -3.03 -0.03 10.05
C LEU A 21 -1.94 -0.16 11.11
N ASP A 22 -1.04 -1.14 10.96
CA ASP A 22 0.10 -1.33 11.85
C ASP A 22 1.08 -0.15 11.75
N ASP A 23 1.33 0.36 10.54
CA ASP A 23 2.13 1.59 10.34
C ASP A 23 1.51 2.79 11.07
N ILE A 24 0.20 3.01 10.91
CA ILE A 24 -0.52 4.09 11.58
C ILE A 24 -0.36 3.99 13.10
N GLU A 25 -0.50 2.79 13.66
CA GLU A 25 -0.41 2.57 15.10
C GLU A 25 1.01 2.78 15.64
N ASP A 26 2.00 2.29 14.90
CA ASP A 26 3.41 2.45 15.25
C ASP A 26 3.85 3.91 15.20
N ILE A 27 3.41 4.66 14.18
CA ILE A 27 3.68 6.10 14.08
C ILE A 27 3.07 6.86 15.26
N LYS A 28 1.83 6.56 15.64
CA LYS A 28 1.19 7.18 16.81
C LYS A 28 1.94 6.90 18.11
N LYS A 29 2.58 5.74 18.21
CA LYS A 29 3.40 5.31 19.35
C LYS A 29 4.86 5.75 19.26
N ALA A 30 5.25 6.48 18.21
CA ALA A 30 6.64 6.83 17.91
C ALA A 30 7.59 5.62 17.82
N LYS A 31 7.08 4.47 17.33
CA LYS A 31 7.83 3.24 17.12
C LYS A 31 8.16 3.08 15.64
N HIS A 32 9.37 3.46 15.23
CA HIS A 32 9.73 3.50 13.81
C HIS A 32 10.52 2.28 13.31
N GLU A 33 10.95 1.40 14.21
CA GLU A 33 11.87 0.28 13.91
C GLU A 33 11.36 -0.67 12.82
N ASN A 34 10.04 -0.93 12.79
CA ASN A 34 9.45 -1.89 11.85
C ASN A 34 8.97 -1.26 10.55
N LEU A 35 8.99 0.08 10.42
CA LEU A 35 8.45 0.76 9.25
C LEU A 35 9.23 0.42 7.97
N LEU A 36 10.55 0.27 8.07
CA LEU A 36 11.41 -0.07 6.94
C LEU A 36 11.09 -1.49 6.42
N ASN A 37 11.11 -2.49 7.30
CA ASN A 37 10.81 -3.88 6.96
C ASN A 37 9.40 -4.01 6.35
N ARG A 38 8.40 -3.37 6.96
CA ARG A 38 7.04 -3.37 6.41
C ARG A 38 6.96 -2.63 5.08
N ASN A 39 7.85 -1.68 4.79
CA ASN A 39 7.86 -1.02 3.49
C ASN A 39 8.32 -1.99 2.39
N ASP A 40 9.34 -2.79 2.67
CA ASP A 40 9.81 -3.84 1.75
C ASP A 40 8.71 -4.90 1.52
N GLU A 41 8.06 -5.37 2.59
CA GLU A 41 6.92 -6.29 2.47
C GLU A 41 5.76 -5.70 1.65
N LYS A 42 5.45 -4.41 1.84
CA LYS A 42 4.44 -3.72 1.03
C LYS A 42 4.85 -3.65 -0.44
N GLN A 43 6.12 -3.44 -0.75
CA GLN A 43 6.60 -3.46 -2.13
C GLN A 43 6.39 -4.83 -2.78
N GLU A 44 6.72 -5.92 -2.07
CA GLU A 44 6.48 -7.28 -2.56
C GLU A 44 4.99 -7.55 -2.81
N LEU A 45 4.12 -7.07 -1.92
CA LEU A 45 2.67 -7.18 -2.06
C LEU A 45 2.14 -6.37 -3.25
N ILE A 46 2.69 -5.17 -3.52
CA ILE A 46 2.35 -4.35 -4.70
C ILE A 46 2.72 -5.12 -5.98
N ASP A 47 3.93 -5.66 -6.04
CA ASP A 47 4.41 -6.42 -7.20
C ASP A 47 3.56 -7.67 -7.42
N ALA A 48 3.19 -8.38 -6.34
CA ALA A 48 2.28 -9.52 -6.40
C ALA A 48 0.88 -9.13 -6.90
N LEU A 49 0.33 -8.00 -6.43
CA LEU A 49 -0.97 -7.51 -6.88
C LEU A 49 -0.95 -7.13 -8.37
N GLY A 50 0.14 -6.52 -8.84
CA GLY A 50 0.36 -6.20 -10.24
C GLY A 50 0.35 -7.45 -11.13
N ARG A 51 1.08 -8.49 -10.73
CA ARG A 51 1.09 -9.78 -11.44
C ARG A 51 -0.29 -10.44 -11.48
N GLU A 52 -1.00 -10.48 -10.35
CA GLU A 52 -2.33 -11.10 -10.30
C GLU A 52 -3.36 -10.32 -11.15
N LYS A 53 -3.23 -9.00 -11.25
CA LYS A 53 -4.02 -8.17 -12.17
C LYS A 53 -3.79 -8.55 -13.63
N GLU A 54 -2.53 -8.70 -14.06
CA GLU A 54 -2.20 -9.12 -15.43
C GLU A 54 -2.80 -10.48 -15.75
N LEU A 55 -2.63 -11.45 -14.85
CA LEU A 55 -3.19 -12.79 -15.00
C LEU A 55 -4.73 -12.78 -15.02
N LEU A 56 -5.37 -11.96 -14.18
CA LEU A 56 -6.82 -11.80 -14.19
C LEU A 56 -7.31 -11.30 -15.55
N ASN A 57 -6.64 -10.30 -16.13
CA ASN A 57 -6.98 -9.77 -17.44
C ASN A 57 -6.86 -10.84 -18.55
N GLU A 58 -5.80 -11.63 -18.54
CA GLU A 58 -5.62 -12.73 -19.49
C GLU A 58 -6.76 -13.77 -19.39
N GLU A 59 -7.15 -14.14 -18.17
CA GLU A 59 -8.22 -15.10 -17.94
C GLU A 59 -9.59 -14.56 -18.36
N LEU A 60 -9.87 -13.27 -18.12
CA LEU A 60 -11.09 -12.61 -18.59
C LEU A 60 -11.16 -12.58 -20.12
N VAL A 61 -10.05 -12.29 -20.81
CA VAL A 61 -9.99 -12.32 -22.28
C VAL A 61 -10.27 -13.73 -22.82
N LYS A 62 -9.66 -14.76 -22.21
CA LYS A 62 -9.89 -16.16 -22.61
C LYS A 62 -11.36 -16.56 -22.43
N GLU A 63 -11.97 -16.15 -21.32
CA GLU A 63 -13.39 -16.43 -21.04
C GLU A 63 -14.30 -15.84 -22.11
N VAL A 64 -14.09 -14.57 -22.48
CA VAL A 64 -14.85 -13.91 -23.56
C VAL A 64 -14.64 -14.61 -24.91
N GLN A 65 -13.40 -14.97 -25.24
CA GLN A 65 -13.08 -15.68 -26.49
C GLN A 65 -13.71 -17.07 -26.57
N ALA A 66 -13.89 -17.73 -25.44
CA ALA A 66 -14.59 -19.01 -25.34
C ALA A 66 -16.12 -18.88 -25.44
N GLY A 67 -16.65 -17.65 -25.55
CA GLY A 67 -18.10 -17.37 -25.54
C GLY A 67 -18.71 -17.39 -24.14
N GLY A 68 -17.89 -17.31 -23.09
CA GLY A 68 -18.32 -17.23 -21.71
C GLY A 68 -18.96 -15.88 -21.36
N ASN A 69 -19.71 -15.88 -20.25
CA ASN A 69 -20.44 -14.70 -19.78
C ASN A 69 -19.70 -14.03 -18.61
N ILE A 70 -19.19 -12.82 -18.83
CA ILE A 70 -18.49 -12.06 -17.77
C ILE A 70 -19.43 -11.64 -16.63
N GLU A 71 -20.73 -11.53 -16.88
CA GLU A 71 -21.71 -11.15 -15.85
C GLU A 71 -21.70 -12.13 -14.66
N ASP A 72 -21.31 -13.40 -14.89
CA ASP A 72 -21.19 -14.44 -13.86
C ASP A 72 -20.14 -14.08 -12.78
N TYR A 73 -19.23 -13.16 -13.08
CA TYR A 73 -18.15 -12.70 -12.18
C TYR A 73 -18.36 -11.28 -11.64
N LYS A 74 -19.48 -10.64 -11.97
CA LYS A 74 -19.70 -9.22 -11.66
C LYS A 74 -19.62 -8.91 -10.17
N GLU A 75 -20.33 -9.67 -9.34
CA GLU A 75 -20.38 -9.43 -7.89
C GLU A 75 -18.98 -9.47 -7.27
N VAL A 76 -18.15 -10.45 -7.67
CA VAL A 76 -16.80 -10.59 -7.12
C VAL A 76 -15.84 -9.51 -7.65
N ILE A 77 -16.04 -9.02 -8.88
CA ILE A 77 -15.30 -7.88 -9.44
C ILE A 77 -15.67 -6.58 -8.72
N GLU A 78 -16.96 -6.35 -8.47
CA GLU A 78 -17.45 -5.18 -7.73
C GLU A 78 -16.92 -5.17 -6.29
N ASN A 79 -16.84 -6.34 -5.65
CA ASN A 79 -16.21 -6.48 -4.34
C ASN A 79 -14.71 -6.14 -4.40
N LEU A 80 -13.98 -6.66 -5.39
CA LEU A 80 -12.56 -6.33 -5.59
C LEU A 80 -12.34 -4.82 -5.77
N GLU A 81 -13.19 -4.16 -6.56
CA GLU A 81 -13.13 -2.71 -6.76
C GLU A 81 -13.36 -1.94 -5.45
N THR A 82 -14.35 -2.36 -4.67
CA THR A 82 -14.66 -1.78 -3.35
C THR A 82 -13.45 -1.92 -2.41
N GLU A 83 -12.86 -3.11 -2.33
CA GLU A 83 -11.70 -3.38 -1.49
C GLU A 83 -10.46 -2.56 -1.87
N LEU A 84 -10.26 -2.31 -3.17
CA LEU A 84 -9.20 -1.44 -3.69
C LEU A 84 -9.43 0.04 -3.34
N LYS A 85 -10.68 0.53 -3.43
CA LYS A 85 -11.04 1.91 -3.02
C LYS A 85 -10.78 2.14 -1.54
N ASP A 86 -11.13 1.17 -0.71
CA ASP A 86 -10.86 1.21 0.72
C ASP A 86 -9.36 1.21 1.01
N LEU A 87 -8.59 0.38 0.31
CA LEU A 87 -7.13 0.37 0.44
C LEU A 87 -6.52 1.73 0.07
N TYR A 88 -7.00 2.35 -1.02
CA TYR A 88 -6.57 3.69 -1.43
C TYR A 88 -6.89 4.75 -0.35
N SER A 89 -8.11 4.73 0.20
CA SER A 89 -8.53 5.63 1.28
C SER A 89 -7.66 5.47 2.53
N LEU A 90 -7.37 4.22 2.91
CA LEU A 90 -6.53 3.92 4.06
C LEU A 90 -5.08 4.37 3.85
N ASN A 91 -4.52 4.18 2.67
CA ASN A 91 -3.19 4.69 2.33
C ASN A 91 -3.14 6.23 2.37
N HIS A 92 -4.19 6.90 1.90
CA HIS A 92 -4.28 8.36 1.99
C HIS A 92 -4.32 8.84 3.46
N LYS A 93 -5.00 8.09 4.33
CA LYS A 93 -5.00 8.35 5.78
C LYS A 93 -3.63 8.16 6.42
N LEU A 94 -2.86 7.16 6.02
CA LEU A 94 -1.47 7.02 6.48
C LEU A 94 -0.64 8.23 6.03
N ALA A 95 -0.76 8.64 4.77
CA ALA A 95 -0.02 9.79 4.23
C ALA A 95 -0.35 11.09 4.99
N SER A 96 -1.63 11.34 5.32
CA SER A 96 -2.03 12.54 6.07
C SER A 96 -1.49 12.58 7.51
N ILE A 97 -1.08 11.43 8.06
CA ILE A 97 -0.40 11.34 9.36
C ILE A 97 1.11 11.48 9.19
N VAL A 98 1.70 10.79 8.21
CA VAL A 98 3.15 10.74 8.00
C VAL A 98 3.71 12.08 7.54
N LEU A 99 3.03 12.77 6.62
CA LEU A 99 3.57 13.99 5.99
C LEU A 99 3.80 15.12 7.01
N PRO A 100 2.85 15.48 7.89
CA PRO A 100 3.11 16.51 8.90
C PRO A 100 4.25 16.17 9.86
N ILE A 101 4.39 14.89 10.24
CA ILE A 101 5.46 14.43 11.12
C ILE A 101 6.82 14.59 10.42
N LYS A 102 6.90 14.23 9.14
CA LYS A 102 8.10 14.40 8.32
C LYS A 102 8.52 15.88 8.21
N GLU A 103 7.58 16.78 7.95
CA GLU A 103 7.87 18.22 7.89
C GLU A 103 8.35 18.74 9.26
N MET A 104 7.69 18.34 10.36
CA MET A 104 8.13 18.71 11.71
C MET A 104 9.57 18.25 12.01
N TYR A 105 9.95 17.02 11.64
CA TYR A 105 11.33 16.55 11.82
C TYR A 105 12.33 17.34 10.97
N LYS A 106 11.95 17.72 9.75
CA LYS A 106 12.78 18.55 8.88
C LYS A 106 12.99 19.93 9.47
N ASP A 107 11.94 20.59 9.94
CA ASP A 107 12.02 21.91 10.58
C ASP A 107 12.97 21.88 11.80
N ILE A 108 12.87 20.84 12.64
CA ILE A 108 13.78 20.66 13.79
C ILE A 108 15.24 20.50 13.34
N VAL A 109 15.50 19.71 12.29
CA VAL A 109 16.87 19.50 11.78
C VAL A 109 17.43 20.78 11.16
N ASP A 110 16.59 21.54 10.44
CA ASP A 110 16.96 22.81 9.82
C ASP A 110 17.32 23.83 10.92
N GLU A 111 16.48 23.97 11.96
CA GLU A 111 16.75 24.84 13.11
C GLU A 111 18.06 24.48 13.84
N ILE A 112 18.32 23.18 14.08
CA ILE A 112 19.57 22.71 14.69
C ILE A 112 20.77 23.03 13.79
N SER A 113 20.63 22.88 12.49
CA SER A 113 21.70 23.12 11.51
C SER A 113 22.03 24.61 11.42
N GLU A 114 21.02 25.49 11.46
CA GLU A 114 21.19 26.94 11.50
C GLU A 114 21.86 27.40 12.80
N GLN A 115 21.44 26.88 13.96
CA GLN A 115 22.03 27.20 15.26
C GLN A 115 23.49 26.73 15.39
N ASN A 116 23.87 25.65 14.69
CA ASN A 116 25.25 25.12 14.67
C ASN A 116 26.12 25.67 13.53
N GLY A 117 25.67 26.72 12.83
CA GLY A 117 26.48 27.43 11.82
C GLY A 117 26.62 26.70 10.49
N GLY A 118 25.62 25.92 10.08
CA GLY A 118 25.56 25.29 8.74
C GLY A 118 26.44 24.04 8.59
N LYS A 119 27.05 23.53 9.66
CA LYS A 119 27.61 22.18 9.65
C LYS A 119 26.48 21.17 9.75
N LEU A 120 26.03 20.67 8.59
CA LEU A 120 25.15 19.51 8.49
C LEU A 120 25.68 18.41 9.41
N ILE A 121 24.91 18.08 10.44
CA ILE A 121 25.11 16.83 11.15
C ILE A 121 24.70 15.76 10.14
N ASP A 122 25.69 15.06 9.60
CA ASP A 122 25.49 13.90 8.72
C ASP A 122 24.80 12.81 9.55
N ILE A 123 23.48 12.84 9.61
CA ILE A 123 22.70 11.75 10.19
C ILE A 123 22.70 10.64 9.13
N LYS A 124 23.63 9.70 9.26
CA LYS A 124 23.59 8.46 8.49
C LYS A 124 22.37 7.65 8.95
N VAL A 125 21.40 7.53 8.05
CA VAL A 125 20.32 6.54 8.09
C VAL A 125 20.89 5.16 7.78
#